data_AF-A0A1Y1KLW2-F1
#
_entry.id   AF-A0A1Y1KLW2-F1
#
_cell.length_a   1.000
_cell.length_b   1.000
_cell.length_c   1.000
_cell.angle_alpha   90.00
_cell.angle_beta   90.00
_cell.angle_gamma   90.00
#
_symmetry.space_group_name_H-M   'P 1'
#
loop_
_entity.id
_entity.type
_entity.pdbx_description
1 polymer ?
#
loop_
_entity_poly.entity_id
_entity_poly.type
_entity_poly.pdbx_seq_one_letter_code
_entity_poly.pdbx_strand_id
1 'polypeptide(L)'
;VSDEDRADMFNFYITKSASNFGLSSTRPIYERAISALPDTEAKEMCLKFADMEKRLGEIDRARAIYGHASQFCDPRTNADFWARWEQFEVQHGNEDTFKEMLR
;
A
#
# COMPACT_ATOMS: atom_id res chain seq x y z
N VAL A 1 17.35 -9.51 15.15
CA VAL A 1 16.36 -9.59 14.05
C VAL A 1 16.61 -8.39 13.18
N SER A 2 17.23 -8.62 12.01
CA SER A 2 17.45 -7.55 11.03
C SER A 2 16.10 -7.02 10.54
N ASP A 3 16.09 -5.86 9.90
CA ASP A 3 14.83 -5.27 9.40
C ASP A 3 14.26 -6.10 8.23
N GLU A 4 15.12 -6.73 7.42
CA GLU A 4 14.74 -7.72 6.40
C GLU A 4 14.01 -8.94 7.01
N ASP A 5 14.51 -9.49 8.11
CA ASP A 5 13.86 -10.62 8.81
C ASP A 5 12.43 -10.26 9.26
N ARG A 6 12.16 -8.98 9.57
CA ARG A 6 10.84 -8.52 10.00
C ARG A 6 9.87 -8.42 8.83
N ALA A 7 10.32 -7.92 7.68
CA ALA A 7 9.49 -7.80 6.49
C ALA A 7 9.01 -9.18 6.01
N ASP A 8 9.91 -10.16 5.97
CA ASP A 8 9.57 -11.55 5.62
C ASP A 8 8.60 -12.18 6.62
N MET A 9 8.79 -11.92 7.91
CA MET A 9 7.87 -12.37 8.94
C MET A 9 6.46 -11.79 8.72
N PHE A 10 6.34 -10.49 8.45
CA PHE A 10 5.04 -9.86 8.17
C PHE A 10 4.39 -10.44 6.91
N ASN A 11 5.14 -10.63 5.82
CA ASN A 11 4.64 -11.25 4.59
C ASN A 11 4.09 -12.67 4.85
N PHE A 12 4.81 -13.46 5.66
CA PHE A 12 4.35 -14.79 6.06
C PHE A 12 3.06 -14.73 6.90
N TYR A 13 2.98 -13.82 7.88
CA TYR A 13 1.77 -13.63 8.69
C TYR A 13 0.56 -13.20 7.86
N ILE A 14 0.76 -12.27 6.92
CA ILE A 14 -0.30 -11.81 6.02
C ILE A 14 -0.82 -12.97 5.17
N THR A 15 0.09 -13.74 4.56
CA THR A 15 -0.30 -14.88 3.73
C THR A 15 -1.09 -15.90 4.54
N LYS A 16 -0.61 -16.24 5.74
CA LYS A 16 -1.27 -17.18 6.63
C LYS A 16 -2.64 -16.68 7.12
N SER A 17 -2.74 -15.40 7.47
CA SER A 17 -4.00 -14.79 7.91
C SER A 17 -5.00 -14.67 6.76
N ALA A 18 -4.54 -14.32 5.56
CA ALA A 18 -5.36 -14.29 4.35
C ALA A 18 -5.98 -15.65 4.05
N SER A 19 -5.20 -16.74 4.15
CA SER A 19 -5.69 -18.10 3.91
C SER A 19 -6.64 -18.60 5.01
N ASN A 20 -6.37 -18.26 6.28
CA ASN A 20 -7.16 -18.79 7.41
C ASN A 20 -8.42 -17.99 7.71
N PHE A 21 -8.37 -16.67 7.56
CA PHE A 21 -9.40 -15.73 8.03
C PHE A 21 -9.88 -14.75 6.95
N GLY A 22 -9.33 -14.85 5.73
CA GLY A 22 -9.66 -13.96 4.61
C GLY A 22 -8.82 -12.67 4.60
N LEU A 23 -8.85 -11.98 3.46
CA LEU A 23 -8.01 -10.79 3.20
C LEU A 23 -8.30 -9.62 4.16
N SER A 24 -9.54 -9.43 4.59
CA SER A 24 -9.93 -8.37 5.53
C SER A 24 -9.23 -8.48 6.90
N SER A 25 -8.85 -9.70 7.31
CA SER A 25 -8.11 -9.93 8.57
C SER A 25 -6.66 -9.44 8.52
N THR A 26 -6.12 -9.22 7.32
CA THR A 26 -4.72 -8.83 7.12
C THR A 26 -4.45 -7.33 7.31
N ARG A 27 -5.50 -6.50 7.30
CA ARG A 27 -5.43 -5.04 7.48
C ARG A 27 -4.60 -4.59 8.68
N PRO A 28 -4.88 -5.03 9.92
CA PRO A 28 -4.09 -4.61 11.08
C PRO A 28 -2.63 -5.09 11.02
N ILE A 29 -2.35 -6.16 10.26
CA ILE A 29 -0.98 -6.67 10.08
C ILE A 29 -0.21 -5.74 9.14
N TYR A 30 -0.84 -5.27 8.05
CA TYR A 30 -0.25 -4.27 7.15
C TYR A 30 0.02 -2.95 7.86
N GLU A 31 -0.95 -2.40 8.59
CA GLU A 31 -0.77 -1.15 9.35
C GLU A 31 0.40 -1.24 10.34
N ARG A 32 0.48 -2.37 11.07
CA ARG A 32 1.57 -2.63 11.99
C ARG A 32 2.91 -2.77 11.28
N ALA A 33 2.94 -3.41 10.10
CA ALA A 33 4.15 -3.53 9.30
C ALA A 33 4.66 -2.17 8.82
N ILE A 34 3.77 -1.32 8.29
CA ILE A 34 4.09 0.02 7.79
C ILE A 34 4.68 0.89 8.92
N SER A 35 4.13 0.79 10.14
CA SER A 35 4.66 1.53 11.29
C SER A 35 5.95 0.98 11.88
N ALA A 36 6.28 -0.30 11.64
CA ALA A 36 7.41 -0.98 12.28
C ALA A 36 8.63 -1.18 11.37
N LEU A 37 8.43 -1.06 10.06
CA LEU A 37 9.47 -1.23 9.04
C LEU A 37 10.05 0.13 8.62
N PRO A 38 11.27 0.15 8.07
CA PRO A 38 11.84 1.36 7.47
C PRO A 38 11.04 1.81 6.24
N ASP A 39 11.19 3.07 5.84
CA ASP A 39 10.45 3.69 4.73
C ASP A 39 10.52 2.87 3.41
N THR A 40 11.64 2.17 3.17
CA THR A 40 11.85 1.37 1.97
C THR A 40 10.92 0.15 1.93
N GLU A 41 10.90 -0.64 2.99
CA GLU A 41 10.02 -1.81 3.10
C GLU A 41 8.57 -1.39 3.41
N ALA A 42 8.35 -0.32 4.18
CA ALA A 42 7.04 0.23 4.45
C ALA A 42 6.31 0.63 3.16
N LYS A 43 7.02 1.25 2.20
CA LYS A 43 6.51 1.54 0.86
C LYS A 43 6.02 0.27 0.14
N GLU A 44 6.81 -0.80 0.16
CA GLU A 44 6.40 -2.06 -0.45
C GLU A 44 5.16 -2.66 0.22
N MET A 45 5.08 -2.56 1.55
CA MET A 45 3.91 -3.01 2.31
C MET A 45 2.68 -2.18 1.99
N CYS A 46 2.79 -0.85 1.84
CA CYS A 46 1.70 0.00 1.39
C CYS A 46 1.20 -0.39 0.00
N LEU A 47 2.10 -0.67 -0.96
CA LEU A 47 1.70 -1.09 -2.30
C LEU A 47 0.91 -2.40 -2.28
N LYS A 48 1.40 -3.41 -1.53
CA LYS A 48 0.69 -4.69 -1.34
C LYS A 48 -0.67 -4.48 -0.65
N PHE A 49 -0.73 -3.58 0.32
CA PHE A 49 -1.95 -3.27 1.05
C PHE A 49 -3.00 -2.59 0.14
N ALA A 50 -2.59 -1.63 -0.67
CA ALA A 50 -3.47 -0.97 -1.64
C ALA A 50 -4.04 -1.96 -2.68
N ASP A 51 -3.21 -2.87 -3.20
CA ASP A 51 -3.68 -3.92 -4.11
C ASP A 51 -4.64 -4.92 -3.45
N MET A 52 -4.45 -5.20 -2.16
CA MET A 52 -5.37 -6.03 -1.39
C MET A 52 -6.74 -5.35 -1.23
N GLU A 53 -6.79 -4.07 -0.86
CA GLU A 53 -8.04 -3.31 -0.75
C GLU A 53 -8.73 -3.16 -2.11
N LYS A 54 -7.98 -2.96 -3.20
CA LYS A 54 -8.52 -2.99 -4.57
C LYS A 54 -9.22 -4.30 -4.89
N ARG A 55 -8.63 -5.45 -4.52
CA ARG A 55 -9.25 -6.77 -4.72
C ARG A 55 -10.51 -6.97 -3.88
N LEU A 56 -10.62 -6.28 -2.74
CA LEU A 56 -11.83 -6.25 -1.92
C LEU A 56 -12.90 -5.27 -2.45
N GLY A 57 -12.57 -4.47 -3.48
CA GLY A 57 -13.46 -3.42 -4.01
C GLY A 57 -13.45 -2.13 -3.20
N GLU A 58 -12.56 -1.99 -2.23
CA GLU A 58 -12.48 -0.89 -1.28
C GLU A 58 -11.55 0.23 -1.83
N ILE A 59 -12.01 0.90 -2.90
CA ILE A 59 -11.20 1.88 -3.64
C ILE A 59 -10.80 3.08 -2.80
N ASP A 60 -11.71 3.62 -1.98
CA ASP A 60 -11.41 4.78 -1.13
C ASP A 60 -10.32 4.47 -0.10
N ARG A 61 -10.28 3.23 0.41
CA ARG A 61 -9.21 2.77 1.29
C ARG A 61 -7.89 2.60 0.55
N ALA A 62 -7.92 2.00 -0.64
CA ALA A 62 -6.73 1.90 -1.48
C ALA A 62 -6.13 3.29 -1.78
N ARG A 63 -6.98 4.30 -2.06
CA ARG A 63 -6.57 5.69 -2.26
C ARG A 63 -5.92 6.29 -1.01
N ALA A 64 -6.51 6.08 0.16
CA ALA A 64 -5.92 6.54 1.43
C ALA A 64 -4.54 5.92 1.67
N ILE A 65 -4.35 4.64 1.32
CA ILE A 65 -3.06 3.96 1.43
C ILE A 65 -2.04 4.54 0.46
N TYR A 66 -2.42 4.81 -0.80
CA TYR A 66 -1.52 5.49 -1.76
C TYR A 66 -1.14 6.90 -1.27
N GLY A 67 -2.08 7.66 -0.71
CA GLY A 67 -1.81 8.98 -0.12
C GLY A 67 -0.91 8.93 1.12
N HIS A 68 -0.93 7.82 1.87
CA HIS A 68 0.05 7.61 2.94
C HIS A 68 1.42 7.23 2.37
N ALA A 69 1.44 6.34 1.38
CA ALA A 69 2.66 5.87 0.72
C ALA A 69 3.43 6.98 0.00
N SER A 70 2.72 7.99 -0.52
CA SER A 70 3.33 9.16 -1.17
C SER A 70 4.18 10.01 -0.22
N GLN A 71 3.90 9.99 1.09
CA GLN A 71 4.71 10.68 2.10
C GLN A 71 6.13 10.12 2.19
N PHE A 72 6.29 8.84 1.84
CA PHE A 72 7.58 8.14 1.82
C PHE A 72 8.22 8.10 0.41
N CYS A 73 7.51 8.57 -0.63
CA CYS A 73 7.96 8.46 -2.02
C CYS A 73 8.23 9.82 -2.65
N ASP A 74 9.50 10.18 -2.84
CA ASP A 74 9.88 11.36 -3.62
C ASP A 74 9.50 11.16 -5.12
N PRO A 75 8.73 12.09 -5.73
CA PRO A 75 8.38 12.08 -7.16
C PRO A 75 9.56 11.92 -8.12
N ARG A 76 10.74 12.38 -7.74
CA ARG A 76 11.93 12.41 -8.61
C ARG A 76 12.67 11.08 -8.63
N THR A 77 12.57 10.30 -7.57
CA THR A 77 13.28 9.00 -7.42
C THR A 77 12.35 7.80 -7.51
N ASN A 78 11.05 7.99 -7.24
CA ASN A 78 10.07 6.91 -7.17
C ASN A 78 9.04 6.97 -8.31
N ALA A 79 9.46 7.24 -9.54
CA ALA A 79 8.57 7.38 -10.69
C ALA A 79 7.61 6.18 -10.88
N ASP A 80 8.07 4.96 -10.60
CA ASP A 80 7.24 3.75 -10.68
C ASP A 80 6.05 3.75 -9.71
N PHE A 81 6.23 4.35 -8.52
CA PHE A 81 5.14 4.47 -7.54
C PHE A 81 4.07 5.43 -8.08
N TRP A 82 4.49 6.60 -8.54
CA TRP A 82 3.59 7.63 -9.07
C TRP A 82 2.87 7.17 -10.33
N ALA A 83 3.54 6.43 -11.23
CA ALA A 83 2.90 5.82 -12.40
C ALA A 83 1.83 4.78 -12.01
N ARG A 84 2.08 3.96 -10.98
CA ARG A 84 1.06 3.02 -10.46
C ARG A 84 -0.12 3.74 -9.82
N TRP A 85 0.14 4.83 -9.10
CA TRP A 85 -0.92 5.62 -8.47
C TRP A 85 -1.77 6.35 -9.52
N GLU A 86 -1.14 6.95 -10.53
CA GLU A 86 -1.83 7.52 -11.69
C GLU A 86 -2.71 6.48 -12.39
N GLN A 87 -2.18 5.30 -12.70
CA GLN A 87 -2.98 4.23 -13.31
C GLN A 87 -4.15 3.79 -12.43
N PHE A 88 -3.96 3.77 -11.11
CA PHE A 88 -5.03 3.47 -10.17
C PHE A 88 -6.14 4.53 -10.23
N GLU A 89 -5.79 5.83 -10.22
CA GLU A 89 -6.76 6.92 -10.34
C GLU A 89 -7.40 7.00 -11.74
N VAL A 90 -6.70 6.63 -12.81
CA VAL A 90 -7.32 6.56 -14.15
C VAL A 90 -8.34 5.42 -14.23
N GLN A 91 -8.07 4.29 -13.56
CA GLN A 91 -8.97 3.14 -13.58
C GLN A 91 -10.15 3.27 -12.60
N HIS A 92 -9.97 3.97 -11.47
CA HIS A 92 -10.95 3.99 -10.37
C HIS A 92 -11.36 5.39 -9.91
N GLY A 93 -10.65 6.43 -10.35
CA GLY A 93 -10.90 7.83 -10.05
C GLY A 93 -11.54 8.58 -11.22
N ASN A 94 -12.00 9.77 -10.91
CA ASN A 94 -12.51 10.77 -11.84
C ASN A 94 -11.39 11.81 -12.09
N GLU A 95 -11.43 12.52 -13.23
CA GLU A 95 -10.57 13.67 -13.56
C GLU A 95 -10.31 14.65 -12.40
N ASP A 96 -11.27 14.82 -11.50
CA ASP A 96 -11.20 15.74 -10.35
C ASP A 96 -10.18 15.28 -9.29
N THR A 97 -10.20 13.99 -8.94
CA THR A 97 -9.25 13.36 -7.99
C THR A 97 -7.80 13.38 -8.48
N PHE A 98 -7.59 13.32 -9.79
CA PHE A 98 -6.25 13.38 -10.38
C PHE A 98 -5.62 14.78 -10.23
N LYS A 99 -6.44 15.84 -10.34
CA LYS A 99 -5.98 17.23 -10.21
C LYS A 99 -5.58 17.59 -8.77
N GLU A 100 -6.22 16.98 -7.76
CA GLU A 100 -5.83 17.19 -6.35
C GLU A 100 -4.48 16.55 -6.00
N MET A 101 -4.04 15.51 -6.72
CA MET A 101 -2.74 14.86 -6.46
C MET A 101 -1.53 15.59 -7.02
N LEU A 102 -1.72 16.50 -7.97
CA LEU A 102 -0.66 17.24 -8.65
C LEU A 102 -0.42 18.65 -8.08
N ARG A 103 -1.06 19.02 -6.97
CA ARG A 103 -1.01 20.37 -6.40
C ARG A 103 -0.12 20.50 -5.18
#